data_AF-A0A3Q2WHN7-F1
#
_entry.id   AF-A0A3Q2WHN7-F1
#
_cell.length_a   1.000
_cell.length_b   1.000
_cell.length_c   1.000
_cell.angle_alpha   90.00
_cell.angle_beta   90.00
_cell.angle_gamma   90.00
#
_symmetry.space_group_name_H-M   'P 1'
#
loop_
_entity.id
_entity.type
_entity.pdbx_description
1 polymer ?
#
loop_
_entity_poly.entity_id
_entity_poly.type
_entity_poly.pdbx_seq_one_letter_code
_entity_poly.pdbx_strand_id
1 'polypeptide(L)'
;MGITKLADLIRSDAPDAISYKDIGKVIALDTSIVLNQFRAPLTGLFFRTLTFLEHGIKPVFVFDGKPPGEKKAVECLQLLKYLGVPVIQAPGDAEALCAQLVREGTVHAVASEDMDTLPFGANILIRQLNAKKDEVIEYSLPKLLEKLQIGRKEFVDLCILLGCDYCEKIPGLGPKRALTLIQKHHTIEDVVLHINRKTHPVPNMWKYREARKIFLDGPQSSAPELIWTEPNEEALVEFLCHTKRIEERIRNRMVKFRMMRENKREEREKEKAEGGGKQTCIKDFFRVTRKR
;
A
#
# COMPACT_ATOMS: atom_id res chain seq x y z
N MET A 1 -6.01 -9.90 4.08
CA MET A 1 -6.06 -10.40 2.70
C MET A 1 -4.61 -10.61 2.27
N GLY A 2 -4.43 -11.43 1.24
CA GLY A 2 -3.13 -11.95 0.85
C GLY A 2 -2.62 -13.04 1.80
N ILE A 3 -1.39 -12.88 2.30
CA ILE A 3 -0.71 -13.94 3.06
C ILE A 3 -1.35 -14.21 4.44
N THR A 4 -1.80 -15.44 4.63
CA THR A 4 -2.42 -15.88 5.89
C THR A 4 -1.44 -15.79 7.07
N LYS A 5 -1.84 -15.11 8.17
CA LYS A 5 -1.08 -15.00 9.43
C LYS A 5 0.33 -14.38 9.30
N LEU A 6 0.67 -13.74 8.18
CA LEU A 6 1.97 -13.09 8.01
C LEU A 6 2.16 -11.93 8.99
N ALA A 7 1.14 -11.08 9.20
CA ALA A 7 1.21 -10.00 10.19
C ALA A 7 1.53 -10.51 11.59
N ASP A 8 0.91 -11.62 12.00
CA ASP A 8 1.11 -12.19 13.33
C ASP A 8 2.51 -12.78 13.48
N LEU A 9 3.01 -13.46 12.44
CA LEU A 9 4.38 -13.94 12.39
C LEU A 9 5.37 -12.77 12.53
N ILE A 10 5.22 -11.71 11.73
CA ILE A 10 6.11 -10.54 11.77
C ILE A 10 6.10 -9.91 13.17
N ARG A 11 4.92 -9.69 13.76
CA ARG A 11 4.82 -9.12 15.12
C ARG A 11 5.55 -9.96 16.17
N SER A 12 5.55 -11.29 15.98
CA SER A 12 6.13 -12.21 16.97
C SER A 12 7.62 -12.51 16.75
N ASP A 13 8.10 -12.52 15.50
CA ASP A 13 9.46 -12.94 15.14
C ASP A 13 10.35 -11.79 14.66
N ALA A 14 9.75 -10.69 14.20
CA ALA A 14 10.46 -9.53 13.67
C ALA A 14 9.75 -8.20 14.03
N PRO A 15 9.47 -7.92 15.32
CA PRO A 15 8.78 -6.68 15.72
C PRO A 15 9.56 -5.42 15.32
N ASP A 16 10.88 -5.48 15.22
CA ASP A 16 11.75 -4.37 14.80
C ASP A 16 11.55 -3.97 13.33
N ALA A 17 10.96 -4.85 12.51
CA ALA A 17 10.58 -4.54 11.14
C ALA A 17 9.31 -3.69 11.07
N ILE A 18 8.63 -3.48 12.20
CA ILE A 18 7.41 -2.69 12.30
C ILE A 18 7.72 -1.32 12.90
N SER A 19 7.23 -0.27 12.26
CA SER A 19 7.33 1.11 12.73
C SER A 19 5.96 1.81 12.69
N TYR A 20 5.83 2.92 13.43
CA TYR A 20 4.56 3.67 13.56
C TYR A 20 4.71 5.14 13.18
N LYS A 21 5.76 5.51 12.44
CA LYS A 21 6.30 6.88 12.51
C LYS A 21 6.41 7.68 11.23
N ASP A 22 6.07 7.15 10.06
CA ASP A 22 6.13 7.97 8.84
C ASP A 22 5.18 7.48 7.74
N ILE A 23 4.53 8.41 7.06
CA ILE A 23 3.91 8.14 5.77
C ILE A 23 4.74 8.96 4.79
N GLY A 24 5.67 8.29 4.11
CA GLY A 24 6.61 8.97 3.24
C GLY A 24 5.96 9.85 2.18
N LYS A 25 6.80 10.67 1.52
CA LYS A 25 6.33 11.78 0.67
C LYS A 25 5.55 11.35 -0.57
N VAL A 26 5.84 10.17 -1.12
CA VAL A 26 5.17 9.63 -2.31
C VAL A 26 4.77 8.20 -2.03
N ILE A 27 3.50 7.86 -2.19
CA ILE A 27 2.98 6.51 -1.90
C ILE A 27 2.25 5.95 -3.12
N ALA A 28 2.44 4.66 -3.40
CA ALA A 28 1.61 3.93 -4.37
C ALA A 28 0.44 3.27 -3.64
N LEU A 29 -0.75 3.34 -4.22
CA LEU A 29 -1.98 2.82 -3.66
C LEU A 29 -2.60 1.84 -4.67
N ASP A 30 -2.92 0.64 -4.22
CA ASP A 30 -3.83 -0.23 -4.97
C ASP A 30 -5.24 0.39 -4.92
N THR A 31 -5.73 0.78 -6.08
CA THR A 31 -7.00 1.51 -6.18
C THR A 31 -8.17 0.62 -5.81
N SER A 32 -8.16 -0.68 -6.14
CA SER A 32 -9.24 -1.60 -5.82
C SER A 32 -9.40 -1.72 -4.30
N ILE A 33 -8.28 -1.87 -3.59
CA ILE A 33 -8.22 -1.96 -2.13
C ILE A 33 -8.69 -0.66 -1.48
N VAL A 34 -8.28 0.50 -2.01
CA VAL A 34 -8.74 1.80 -1.50
C VAL A 34 -10.24 1.98 -1.69
N LEU A 35 -10.79 1.66 -2.85
CA LEU A 35 -12.21 1.84 -3.15
C LEU A 35 -13.11 0.96 -2.29
N ASN A 36 -12.67 -0.27 -1.99
CA ASN A 36 -13.40 -1.22 -1.15
C ASN A 36 -13.51 -0.77 0.31
N GLN A 37 -12.72 0.22 0.75
CA GLN A 37 -12.79 0.75 2.11
C GLN A 37 -13.92 1.76 2.32
N PHE A 38 -14.62 2.17 1.25
CA PHE A 38 -15.64 3.21 1.31
C PHE A 38 -17.02 2.68 0.92
N ARG A 39 -18.03 3.05 1.70
CA ARG A 39 -19.45 2.85 1.31
C ARG A 39 -19.84 3.70 0.11
N ALA A 40 -19.29 4.91 0.00
CA ALA A 40 -19.49 5.84 -1.11
C ALA A 40 -18.13 6.16 -1.76
N PRO A 41 -17.67 5.39 -2.75
CA PRO A 41 -16.27 5.41 -3.17
C PRO A 41 -15.79 6.70 -3.81
N LEU A 42 -16.59 7.36 -4.65
CA LEU A 42 -16.21 8.66 -5.24
C LEU A 42 -16.00 9.72 -4.17
N THR A 43 -16.97 9.89 -3.27
CA THR A 43 -16.87 10.82 -2.15
C THR A 43 -15.69 10.48 -1.24
N GLY A 44 -15.54 9.20 -0.88
CA GLY A 44 -14.44 8.73 -0.03
C GLY A 44 -13.07 9.02 -0.65
N LEU A 45 -12.90 8.67 -1.93
CA LEU A 45 -11.69 8.89 -2.70
C LEU A 45 -11.35 10.38 -2.81
N PHE A 46 -12.34 11.23 -3.08
CA PHE A 46 -12.19 12.68 -3.10
C PHE A 46 -11.64 13.22 -1.78
N PHE A 47 -12.31 12.95 -0.67
CA PHE A 47 -11.88 13.48 0.64
C PHE A 47 -10.52 12.93 1.05
N ARG A 48 -10.26 11.63 0.83
CA ARG A 48 -8.98 11.02 1.21
C ARG A 48 -7.82 11.54 0.39
N THR A 49 -7.99 11.69 -0.92
CA THR A 49 -6.93 12.19 -1.80
C THR A 49 -6.57 13.63 -1.43
N LEU A 50 -7.55 14.50 -1.19
CA LEU A 50 -7.28 15.85 -0.69
C LEU A 50 -6.56 15.83 0.66
N THR A 51 -6.94 14.93 1.57
CA THR A 51 -6.25 14.77 2.85
C THR A 51 -4.80 14.33 2.66
N PHE A 52 -4.47 13.42 1.74
CA PHE A 52 -3.07 13.12 1.44
C PHE A 52 -2.31 14.35 0.95
N LEU A 53 -2.85 15.05 -0.05
CA LEU A 53 -2.22 16.23 -0.64
C LEU A 53 -2.01 17.36 0.38
N GLU A 54 -2.95 17.60 1.29
CA GLU A 54 -2.82 18.55 2.39
C GLU A 54 -1.67 18.23 3.33
N HIS A 55 -1.43 16.94 3.54
CA HIS A 55 -0.36 16.45 4.38
C HIS A 55 0.97 16.34 3.64
N GLY A 56 1.03 16.79 2.38
CA GLY A 56 2.23 16.72 1.57
C GLY A 56 2.55 15.30 1.11
N ILE A 57 1.62 14.36 1.27
CA ILE A 57 1.69 13.02 0.72
C ILE A 57 1.22 13.11 -0.73
N LYS A 58 2.03 12.60 -1.64
CA LYS A 58 1.75 12.54 -3.07
C LYS A 58 1.30 11.12 -3.44
N PRO A 59 -0.01 10.86 -3.55
CA PRO A 59 -0.51 9.54 -3.89
C PRO A 59 -0.35 9.27 -5.38
N VAL A 60 0.00 8.02 -5.71
CA VAL A 60 -0.08 7.43 -7.05
C VAL A 60 -1.09 6.30 -6.97
N PHE A 61 -2.09 6.31 -7.83
CA PHE A 61 -3.12 5.28 -7.85
C PHE A 61 -2.81 4.25 -8.94
N VAL A 62 -2.79 2.98 -8.57
CA VAL A 62 -2.54 1.87 -9.49
C VAL A 62 -3.81 1.06 -9.64
N PHE A 63 -4.24 0.82 -10.88
CA PHE A 63 -5.36 -0.05 -11.23
C PHE A 63 -4.85 -1.39 -11.75
N ASP A 64 -5.60 -2.46 -11.51
CA ASP A 64 -5.27 -3.80 -12.02
C ASP A 64 -5.35 -3.89 -13.53
N GLY A 65 -4.39 -4.57 -14.15
CA GLY A 65 -4.39 -5.21 -15.46
C GLY A 65 -5.29 -4.60 -16.52
N LYS A 66 -6.53 -5.10 -16.55
CA LYS A 66 -7.52 -4.69 -17.53
C LYS A 66 -8.06 -3.32 -17.15
N PRO A 67 -8.02 -2.34 -18.08
CA PRO A 67 -8.67 -1.05 -17.86
C PRO A 67 -10.10 -1.26 -17.35
N PRO A 68 -10.53 -0.47 -16.37
CA PRO A 68 -11.85 -0.66 -15.78
C PRO A 68 -12.95 -0.48 -16.83
N GLY A 69 -13.67 -1.56 -17.14
CA GLY A 69 -14.89 -1.51 -17.95
C GLY A 69 -16.14 -1.17 -17.11
N GLU A 70 -16.03 -1.30 -15.79
CA GLU A 70 -17.11 -0.99 -14.87
C GLU A 70 -17.28 0.51 -14.70
N LYS A 71 -18.53 0.99 -14.85
CA LYS A 71 -18.90 2.40 -14.72
C LYS A 71 -18.25 3.09 -13.51
N LYS A 72 -18.29 2.44 -12.35
CA LYS A 72 -17.77 2.95 -11.10
C LYS A 72 -16.25 3.18 -11.12
N ALA A 73 -15.50 2.28 -11.73
CA ALA A 73 -14.05 2.40 -11.77
C ALA A 73 -13.59 3.42 -12.83
N VAL A 74 -14.35 3.59 -13.92
CA VAL A 74 -14.18 4.72 -14.87
C VAL A 74 -14.43 6.06 -14.17
N GLU A 75 -15.49 6.17 -13.38
CA GLU A 75 -15.80 7.37 -12.61
C GLU A 75 -14.69 7.70 -11.59
N CYS A 76 -14.10 6.68 -10.95
CA CYS A 76 -12.96 6.88 -10.05
C CYS A 76 -11.72 7.39 -10.79
N LEU A 77 -11.42 6.84 -11.97
CA LEU A 77 -10.32 7.30 -12.80
C LEU A 77 -10.52 8.75 -13.25
N GLN A 78 -11.74 9.14 -13.61
CA GLN A 78 -12.05 10.52 -13.97
C GLN A 78 -11.90 11.47 -12.77
N LEU A 79 -12.39 11.07 -11.59
CA LEU A 79 -12.23 11.83 -10.36
C LEU A 79 -10.75 12.07 -10.02
N LEU A 80 -9.91 11.04 -10.11
CA LEU A 80 -8.47 11.13 -9.84
C LEU A 80 -7.76 12.08 -10.82
N LYS A 81 -8.14 12.06 -12.10
CA LYS A 81 -7.67 13.04 -13.09
C LYS A 81 -8.03 14.47 -12.71
N TYR A 82 -9.28 14.72 -12.29
CA TYR A 82 -9.70 16.04 -11.84
C TYR A 82 -9.01 16.48 -10.54
N LEU A 83 -8.62 15.54 -9.68
CA LEU A 83 -7.80 15.80 -8.50
C LEU A 83 -6.33 16.06 -8.83
N GLY A 84 -5.90 15.90 -10.08
CA GLY A 84 -4.53 16.15 -10.52
C GLY A 84 -3.53 15.14 -9.98
N VAL A 85 -3.95 13.90 -9.69
CA VAL A 85 -3.05 12.85 -9.18
C VAL A 85 -2.77 11.80 -10.27
N PRO A 86 -1.54 11.25 -10.33
CA PRO A 86 -1.18 10.28 -11.34
C PRO A 86 -1.90 8.95 -11.10
N VAL A 87 -2.31 8.35 -12.21
CA VAL A 87 -2.97 7.04 -12.26
C VAL A 87 -2.19 6.16 -13.22
N ILE A 88 -1.88 4.93 -12.80
CA ILE A 88 -1.15 3.95 -13.60
C ILE A 88 -2.02 2.71 -13.77
N GLN A 89 -2.00 2.16 -14.97
CA GLN A 89 -2.60 0.88 -15.28
C GLN A 89 -1.53 -0.20 -15.16
N ALA A 90 -1.68 -1.11 -14.20
CA ALA A 90 -0.79 -2.26 -14.11
C ALA A 90 -1.03 -3.23 -15.28
N PRO A 91 -0.02 -3.99 -15.72
CA PRO A 91 -0.17 -5.06 -16.70
C PRO A 91 -0.80 -6.35 -16.11
N GLY A 92 -0.76 -6.49 -14.78
CA GLY A 92 -1.36 -7.58 -14.01
C GLY A 92 -1.85 -7.02 -12.67
N ASP A 93 -1.48 -7.62 -11.56
CA ASP A 93 -1.93 -7.19 -10.24
C ASP A 93 -1.34 -5.81 -9.85
N ALA A 94 -2.19 -4.91 -9.36
CA ALA A 94 -1.80 -3.55 -9.00
C ALA A 94 -0.76 -3.54 -7.88
N GLU A 95 -0.87 -4.45 -6.92
CA GLU A 95 0.09 -4.62 -5.81
C GLU A 95 1.50 -5.02 -6.28
N ALA A 96 1.61 -5.80 -7.34
CA ALA A 96 2.89 -6.17 -7.93
C ALA A 96 3.60 -4.93 -8.52
N LEU A 97 2.86 -4.09 -9.25
CA LEU A 97 3.39 -2.84 -9.78
C LEU A 97 3.69 -1.83 -8.64
N CYS A 98 2.82 -1.71 -7.63
CA CYS A 98 3.10 -0.88 -6.46
C CYS A 98 4.43 -1.27 -5.80
N ALA A 99 4.65 -2.57 -5.59
CA ALA A 99 5.89 -3.09 -5.01
C ALA A 99 7.12 -2.80 -5.88
N GLN A 100 6.97 -2.90 -7.21
CA GLN A 100 8.03 -2.53 -8.16
C GLN A 100 8.39 -1.04 -8.05
N LEU A 101 7.39 -0.14 -8.03
CA LEU A 101 7.62 1.31 -7.92
C LEU A 101 8.40 1.69 -6.64
N VAL A 102 8.15 0.98 -5.54
CA VAL A 102 8.93 1.16 -4.29
C VAL A 102 10.35 0.64 -4.44
N ARG A 103 10.52 -0.55 -5.04
CA ARG A 103 11.83 -1.17 -5.23
C ARG A 103 12.75 -0.35 -6.15
N GLU A 104 12.18 0.29 -7.16
CA GLU A 104 12.90 1.19 -8.09
C GLU A 104 13.14 2.59 -7.52
N GLY A 105 12.57 2.92 -6.35
CA GLY A 105 12.69 4.22 -5.71
C GLY A 105 11.80 5.32 -6.33
N THR A 106 10.91 4.96 -7.26
CA THR A 106 9.93 5.87 -7.87
C THR A 106 8.92 6.39 -6.85
N VAL A 107 8.54 5.56 -5.88
CA VAL A 107 7.73 5.95 -4.71
C VAL A 107 8.40 5.47 -3.43
N HIS A 108 8.04 6.06 -2.29
CA HIS A 108 8.65 5.71 -1.00
C HIS A 108 8.08 4.42 -0.39
N ALA A 109 6.76 4.24 -0.48
CA ALA A 109 6.07 3.11 0.14
C ALA A 109 4.83 2.69 -0.64
N VAL A 110 4.42 1.44 -0.47
CA VAL A 110 3.09 0.97 -0.87
C VAL A 110 2.15 1.19 0.30
N ALA A 111 0.99 1.74 0.03
CA ALA A 111 -0.09 1.89 0.97
C ALA A 111 -1.20 0.89 0.62
N SER A 112 -1.29 -0.21 1.36
CA SER A 112 -2.27 -1.27 1.12
C SER A 112 -2.64 -2.00 2.40
N GLU A 113 -3.84 -2.56 2.47
CA GLU A 113 -4.19 -3.52 3.53
C GLU A 113 -3.78 -4.95 3.19
N ASP A 114 -3.33 -5.17 1.95
CA ASP A 114 -2.86 -6.46 1.48
C ASP A 114 -1.38 -6.66 1.78
N MET A 115 -1.06 -7.82 2.34
CA MET A 115 0.31 -8.19 2.70
C MET A 115 1.08 -8.83 1.55
N ASP A 116 0.42 -9.16 0.43
CA ASP A 116 1.06 -9.76 -0.75
C ASP A 116 2.06 -8.80 -1.40
N THR A 117 1.92 -7.51 -1.14
CA THR A 117 2.91 -6.48 -1.47
C THR A 117 4.32 -6.79 -0.97
N LEU A 118 4.48 -7.44 0.19
CA LEU A 118 5.79 -7.82 0.74
C LEU A 118 6.49 -8.91 -0.08
N PRO A 119 5.89 -10.07 -0.40
CA PRO A 119 6.52 -11.06 -1.29
C PRO A 119 6.72 -10.54 -2.71
N PHE A 120 5.88 -9.61 -3.21
CA PHE A 120 6.17 -8.86 -4.44
C PHE A 120 7.41 -7.96 -4.35
N GLY A 121 7.94 -7.73 -3.15
CA GLY A 121 9.21 -7.04 -2.91
C GLY A 121 9.06 -5.55 -2.60
N ALA A 122 7.92 -5.11 -2.07
CA ALA A 122 7.78 -3.76 -1.54
C ALA A 122 8.71 -3.58 -0.33
N ASN A 123 9.72 -2.70 -0.44
CA ASN A 123 10.64 -2.45 0.66
C ASN A 123 9.96 -1.83 1.89
N ILE A 124 8.90 -1.05 1.65
CA ILE A 124 8.09 -0.39 2.68
C ILE A 124 6.61 -0.58 2.34
N LEU A 125 5.87 -1.19 3.27
CA LEU A 125 4.42 -1.32 3.23
C LEU A 125 3.80 -0.54 4.39
N ILE A 126 2.86 0.34 4.09
CA ILE A 126 2.06 1.10 5.05
C ILE A 126 0.64 0.54 5.08
N ARG A 127 0.17 0.22 6.28
CA ARG A 127 -1.16 -0.30 6.57
C ARG A 127 -1.90 0.61 7.55
N GLN A 128 -3.21 0.41 7.65
CA GLN A 128 -4.11 1.09 8.57
C GLN A 128 -4.25 2.59 8.33
N LEU A 129 -4.23 3.02 7.06
CA LEU A 129 -4.40 4.43 6.68
C LEU A 129 -5.74 5.06 7.10
N ASN A 130 -6.72 4.23 7.49
CA ASN A 130 -8.05 4.67 7.91
C ASN A 130 -8.25 4.63 9.42
N ALA A 131 -7.27 4.08 10.13
CA ALA A 131 -7.31 3.94 11.57
C ALA A 131 -7.22 5.32 12.24
N LYS A 132 -7.58 5.39 13.53
CA LYS A 132 -7.52 6.66 14.25
C LYS A 132 -6.05 7.03 14.48
N LYS A 133 -5.82 8.27 14.93
CA LYS A 133 -4.49 8.86 15.14
C LYS A 133 -3.56 7.87 15.88
N ASP A 134 -2.31 7.73 15.40
CA ASP A 134 -1.22 6.89 15.94
C ASP A 134 -1.29 5.35 15.67
N GLU A 135 -2.16 4.89 14.77
CA GLU A 135 -2.33 3.45 14.47
C GLU A 135 -1.76 3.01 13.10
N VAL A 136 -1.15 3.91 12.32
CA VAL A 136 -0.57 3.54 11.02
C VAL A 136 0.64 2.63 11.22
N ILE A 137 0.66 1.50 10.52
CA ILE A 137 1.69 0.48 10.67
C ILE A 137 2.55 0.43 9.41
N GLU A 138 3.85 0.69 9.57
CA GLU A 138 4.85 0.54 8.53
C GLU A 138 5.58 -0.79 8.71
N TYR A 139 5.75 -1.55 7.63
CA TYR A 139 6.55 -2.76 7.57
C TYR A 139 7.76 -2.52 6.65
N SER A 140 8.95 -2.81 7.15
CA SER A 140 10.19 -2.76 6.38
C SER A 140 10.60 -4.18 5.96
N LEU A 141 10.51 -4.48 4.67
CA LEU A 141 10.93 -5.78 4.14
C LEU A 141 12.44 -6.05 4.38
N PRO A 142 13.37 -5.09 4.19
CA PRO A 142 14.78 -5.32 4.49
C PRO A 142 15.03 -5.74 5.95
N LYS A 143 14.45 -5.02 6.91
CA LYS A 143 14.56 -5.37 8.35
C LYS A 143 13.90 -6.71 8.65
N LEU A 144 12.79 -7.01 8.00
CA LEU A 144 12.10 -8.29 8.14
C LEU A 144 13.00 -9.45 7.69
N LEU A 145 13.57 -9.36 6.49
CA LEU A 145 14.47 -10.38 5.94
C LEU A 145 15.70 -10.58 6.84
N GLU A 146 16.29 -9.49 7.33
CA GLU A 146 17.42 -9.51 8.26
C GLU A 146 17.06 -10.25 9.57
N LYS A 147 15.93 -9.89 10.20
CA LYS A 147 15.51 -10.50 11.47
C LYS A 147 15.10 -11.96 11.34
N LEU A 148 14.46 -12.32 10.23
CA LEU A 148 14.12 -13.70 9.93
C LEU A 148 15.31 -14.52 9.43
N GLN A 149 16.45 -13.89 9.11
CA GLN A 149 17.64 -14.53 8.57
C GLN A 149 17.36 -15.32 7.28
N ILE A 150 16.54 -14.75 6.40
CA ILE A 150 16.18 -15.37 5.12
C ILE A 150 16.27 -14.34 3.98
N GLY A 151 16.60 -14.80 2.78
CA GLY A 151 16.60 -14.00 1.56
C GLY A 151 15.21 -13.82 0.94
N ARG A 152 15.10 -12.93 -0.05
CA ARG A 152 13.81 -12.64 -0.72
C ARG A 152 13.13 -13.88 -1.31
N LYS A 153 13.89 -14.78 -1.95
CA LYS A 153 13.33 -16.00 -2.56
C LYS A 153 12.73 -16.94 -1.51
N GLU A 154 13.43 -17.09 -0.39
CA GLU A 154 12.99 -17.90 0.75
C GLU A 154 11.78 -17.28 1.45
N PHE A 155 11.72 -15.94 1.52
CA PHE A 155 10.56 -15.23 2.03
C PHE A 155 9.31 -15.41 1.17
N VAL A 156 9.46 -15.44 -0.17
CA VAL A 156 8.35 -15.79 -1.08
C VAL A 156 7.88 -17.23 -0.81
N ASP A 157 8.81 -18.17 -0.67
CA ASP A 157 8.49 -19.56 -0.35
C ASP A 157 7.81 -19.71 1.02
N LEU A 158 8.24 -18.95 2.02
CA LEU A 158 7.58 -18.84 3.31
C LEU A 158 6.14 -18.33 3.13
N CYS A 159 5.93 -17.25 2.38
CA CYS A 159 4.60 -16.69 2.12
C CYS A 159 3.66 -17.70 1.45
N ILE A 160 4.17 -18.47 0.48
CA ILE A 160 3.41 -19.55 -0.17
C ILE A 160 3.04 -20.66 0.84
N LEU A 161 3.96 -21.06 1.73
CA LEU A 161 3.69 -22.05 2.77
C LEU A 161 2.65 -21.59 3.79
N LEU A 162 2.65 -20.30 4.15
CA LEU A 162 1.64 -19.70 5.03
C LEU A 162 0.26 -19.68 4.36
N GLY A 163 0.24 -19.55 3.04
CA GLY A 163 -0.94 -19.48 2.19
C GLY A 163 -1.08 -18.10 1.57
N CYS A 164 -1.02 -18.06 0.24
CA CYS A 164 -1.26 -16.90 -0.61
C CYS A 164 -2.48 -17.13 -1.50
N ASP A 165 -2.89 -16.12 -2.26
CA ASP A 165 -4.09 -16.22 -3.10
C ASP A 165 -3.86 -16.96 -4.43
N TYR A 166 -2.61 -17.31 -4.77
CA TYR A 166 -2.23 -17.91 -6.05
C TYR A 166 -2.18 -19.45 -6.09
N CYS A 167 -2.15 -20.12 -4.92
CA CYS A 167 -2.15 -21.58 -4.85
C CYS A 167 -2.63 -22.11 -3.50
N GLU A 168 -2.86 -23.42 -3.42
CA GLU A 168 -3.15 -24.10 -2.15
C GLU A 168 -1.98 -24.00 -1.17
N LYS A 169 -2.21 -24.42 0.08
CA LYS A 169 -1.18 -24.51 1.13
C LYS A 169 -1.19 -25.89 1.78
N ILE A 170 -0.12 -26.19 2.50
CA ILE A 170 -0.01 -27.44 3.27
C ILE A 170 -0.93 -27.36 4.51
N PRO A 171 -1.98 -28.20 4.62
CA PRO A 171 -2.89 -28.16 5.77
C PRO A 171 -2.18 -28.48 7.09
N GLY A 172 -2.57 -27.78 8.15
CA GLY A 172 -2.02 -27.96 9.48
C GLY A 172 -0.59 -27.42 9.67
N LEU A 173 0.05 -26.88 8.64
CA LEU A 173 1.37 -26.26 8.77
C LEU A 173 1.23 -24.83 9.31
N GLY A 174 1.68 -24.61 10.55
CA GLY A 174 1.60 -23.30 11.20
C GLY A 174 2.78 -22.37 10.89
N PRO A 175 2.66 -21.04 11.13
CA PRO A 175 3.66 -20.06 10.71
C PRO A 175 5.06 -20.26 11.28
N LYS A 176 5.18 -20.51 12.59
CA LYS A 176 6.48 -20.76 13.25
C LYS A 176 7.19 -21.97 12.63
N ARG A 177 6.45 -23.06 12.40
CA ARG A 177 7.01 -24.28 11.80
C ARG A 177 7.38 -24.07 10.33
N ALA A 178 6.57 -23.34 9.56
CA ALA A 178 6.91 -22.98 8.19
C ALA A 178 8.20 -22.17 8.12
N LEU A 179 8.37 -21.17 9.00
CA LEU A 179 9.60 -20.39 9.12
C LEU A 179 10.81 -21.27 9.44
N THR A 180 10.73 -22.13 10.47
CA THR A 180 11.83 -23.05 10.82
C THR A 180 12.20 -23.98 9.67
N LEU A 181 11.21 -24.49 8.95
CA LEU A 181 11.45 -25.37 7.79
C LEU A 181 12.14 -24.61 6.66
N ILE A 182 11.72 -23.38 6.36
CA ILE A 182 12.39 -22.55 5.35
C ILE A 182 13.80 -22.17 5.77
N GLN A 183 14.03 -21.77 7.02
CA GLN A 183 15.38 -21.46 7.50
C GLN A 183 16.34 -22.67 7.41
N LYS A 184 15.81 -23.89 7.55
CA LYS A 184 16.60 -25.12 7.51
C LYS A 184 16.81 -25.67 6.10
N HIS A 185 15.79 -25.56 5.25
CA HIS A 185 15.72 -26.25 3.96
C HIS A 185 15.74 -25.30 2.77
N HIS A 186 15.62 -24.00 2.99
CA HIS A 186 15.74 -22.90 2.02
C HIS A 186 14.67 -22.85 0.90
N THR A 187 14.12 -24.00 0.47
CA THR A 187 13.17 -24.10 -0.64
C THR A 187 11.94 -24.92 -0.27
N ILE A 188 10.78 -24.63 -0.89
CA ILE A 188 9.59 -25.48 -0.77
C ILE A 188 9.88 -26.93 -1.20
N GLU A 189 10.66 -27.11 -2.27
CA GLU A 189 11.09 -28.42 -2.75
C GLU A 189 11.71 -29.26 -1.62
N ASP A 190 12.69 -28.69 -0.91
CA ASP A 190 13.38 -29.39 0.18
C ASP A 190 12.51 -29.53 1.43
N VAL A 191 11.65 -28.56 1.73
CA VAL A 191 10.66 -28.66 2.80
C VAL A 191 9.73 -29.86 2.59
N VAL A 192 9.26 -30.07 1.35
CA VAL A 192 8.35 -31.17 0.98
C VAL A 192 9.01 -32.56 1.11
N LEU A 193 10.35 -32.64 1.03
CA LEU A 193 11.10 -33.87 1.26
C LEU A 193 11.22 -34.21 2.76
N HIS A 194 11.24 -33.20 3.63
CA HIS A 194 11.52 -33.37 5.06
C HIS A 194 10.29 -33.23 5.97
N ILE A 195 9.12 -32.92 5.41
CA ILE A 195 7.89 -32.77 6.18
C ILE A 195 7.22 -34.12 6.47
N ASN A 196 6.60 -34.25 7.64
CA ASN A 196 5.77 -35.41 7.96
C ASN A 196 4.44 -35.33 7.18
N ARG A 197 4.35 -36.10 6.09
CA ARG A 197 3.18 -36.12 5.20
C ARG A 197 1.91 -36.70 5.83
N LYS A 198 2.02 -37.42 6.96
CA LYS A 198 0.83 -37.91 7.69
C LYS A 198 0.12 -36.77 8.42
N THR A 199 0.88 -35.83 8.99
CA THR A 199 0.34 -34.67 9.72
C THR A 199 0.16 -33.45 8.83
N HIS A 200 0.94 -33.36 7.76
CA HIS A 200 0.97 -32.23 6.82
C HIS A 200 0.96 -32.75 5.39
N PRO A 201 -0.21 -33.22 4.90
CA PRO A 201 -0.31 -33.76 3.55
C PRO A 201 -0.02 -32.66 2.53
N VAL A 202 0.90 -32.95 1.60
CA VAL A 202 1.22 -32.02 0.51
C VAL A 202 0.11 -32.09 -0.53
N PRO A 203 -0.44 -30.96 -0.99
CA PRO A 203 -1.50 -30.97 -1.98
C PRO A 203 -1.08 -31.66 -3.29
N ASN A 204 -2.04 -32.32 -3.93
CA ASN A 204 -1.77 -33.02 -5.18
C ASN A 204 -1.66 -32.02 -6.33
N MET A 205 -0.67 -32.17 -7.20
CA MET A 205 -0.40 -31.21 -8.28
C MET A 205 -0.23 -29.75 -7.79
N TRP A 206 0.42 -29.58 -6.63
CA TRP A 206 0.56 -28.27 -5.99
C TRP A 206 1.33 -27.27 -6.85
N LYS A 207 0.65 -26.17 -7.24
CA LYS A 207 1.15 -25.12 -8.15
C LYS A 207 1.99 -24.03 -7.48
N TYR A 208 2.81 -24.40 -6.49
CA TYR A 208 3.63 -23.43 -5.76
C TYR A 208 4.72 -22.79 -6.65
N ARG A 209 5.16 -23.47 -7.71
CA ARG A 209 6.17 -22.93 -8.64
C ARG A 209 5.59 -21.81 -9.49
N GLU A 210 4.34 -21.93 -9.90
CA GLU A 210 3.60 -20.89 -10.61
C GLU A 210 3.39 -19.68 -9.70
N ALA A 211 2.96 -19.89 -8.45
CA ALA A 211 2.85 -18.82 -7.45
C ALA A 211 4.20 -18.12 -7.20
N ARG A 212 5.28 -18.89 -7.07
CA ARG A 212 6.65 -18.35 -6.91
C ARG A 212 7.04 -17.45 -8.08
N LYS A 213 6.74 -17.86 -9.33
CA LYS A 213 7.01 -17.04 -10.53
C LYS A 213 6.23 -15.73 -10.50
N ILE A 214 4.97 -15.73 -10.06
CA ILE A 214 4.17 -14.50 -9.94
C ILE A 214 4.87 -13.47 -9.04
N PHE A 215 5.32 -13.89 -7.84
CA PHE A 215 5.99 -12.98 -6.90
C PHE A 215 7.41 -12.56 -7.32
N LEU A 216 8.18 -13.45 -7.94
CA LEU A 216 9.58 -13.20 -8.26
C LEU A 216 9.80 -12.55 -9.64
N ASP A 217 9.02 -12.96 -10.63
CA ASP A 217 9.19 -12.61 -12.05
C ASP A 217 8.07 -11.65 -12.51
N GLY A 218 7.47 -10.92 -11.57
CA GLY A 218 6.37 -9.98 -11.80
C GLY A 218 6.65 -9.02 -12.96
N PRO A 219 5.60 -8.49 -13.60
CA PRO A 219 5.70 -7.84 -14.90
C PRO A 219 6.65 -6.65 -14.88
N GLN A 220 7.66 -6.67 -15.74
CA GLN A 220 8.61 -5.57 -15.88
C GLN A 220 8.03 -4.52 -16.82
N SER A 221 7.44 -3.47 -16.25
CA SER A 221 7.09 -2.26 -16.97
C SER A 221 8.00 -1.12 -16.53
N SER A 222 8.49 -0.29 -17.45
CA SER A 222 9.21 0.92 -17.05
C SER A 222 8.28 1.83 -16.26
N ALA A 223 8.67 2.26 -15.06
CA ALA A 223 7.88 3.19 -14.27
C ALA A 223 7.57 4.47 -15.08
N PRO A 224 6.30 4.87 -15.20
CA PRO A 224 5.96 6.10 -15.90
C PRO A 224 6.41 7.33 -15.10
N GLU A 225 6.58 8.45 -15.79
CA GLU A 225 6.78 9.73 -15.13
C GLU A 225 5.53 10.10 -14.31
N LEU A 226 5.74 10.44 -13.04
CA LEU A 226 4.67 10.76 -12.11
C LEU A 226 4.48 12.28 -12.02
N ILE A 227 3.36 12.76 -12.53
CA ILE A 227 3.03 14.18 -12.55
C ILE A 227 1.82 14.44 -11.65
N TRP A 228 1.97 15.39 -10.73
CA TRP A 228 0.88 15.92 -9.92
C TRP A 228 0.59 17.35 -10.36
N THR A 229 -0.67 17.67 -10.57
CA THR A 229 -1.16 19.00 -10.95
C THR A 229 -2.11 19.54 -9.90
N GLU A 230 -2.47 20.82 -10.00
CA GLU A 230 -3.52 21.36 -9.14
C GLU A 230 -4.88 20.73 -9.46
N PRO A 231 -5.72 20.44 -8.44
CA PRO A 231 -7.07 19.96 -8.65
C PRO A 231 -7.93 20.95 -9.45
N ASN A 232 -8.67 20.46 -10.43
CA ASN A 232 -9.66 21.24 -11.18
C ASN A 232 -10.97 21.32 -10.39
N GLU A 233 -11.13 22.40 -9.59
CA GLU A 233 -12.29 22.58 -8.71
C GLU A 233 -13.62 22.56 -9.46
N GLU A 234 -13.75 23.28 -10.58
CA GLU A 234 -15.03 23.36 -11.28
C GLU A 234 -15.43 22.00 -11.87
N ALA A 235 -14.48 21.25 -12.45
CA ALA A 235 -14.75 19.90 -12.91
C ALA A 235 -15.12 18.95 -11.76
N LEU A 236 -14.50 19.10 -10.58
CA LEU A 236 -14.84 18.31 -9.38
C LEU A 236 -16.25 18.61 -8.88
N VAL A 237 -16.65 19.88 -8.88
CA VAL A 237 -18.00 20.30 -8.53
C VAL A 237 -18.99 19.73 -9.52
N GLU A 238 -18.81 19.96 -10.83
CA GLU A 238 -19.71 19.43 -11.84
C GLU A 238 -19.85 17.91 -11.78
N PHE A 239 -18.73 17.20 -11.57
CA PHE A 239 -18.70 15.74 -11.56
C PHE A 239 -19.35 15.10 -10.34
N LEU A 240 -19.12 15.64 -9.14
CA LEU A 240 -19.58 15.04 -7.89
C LEU A 240 -20.94 15.59 -7.42
N CYS A 241 -21.42 16.70 -7.98
CA CYS A 241 -22.61 17.38 -7.49
C CYS A 241 -23.86 16.94 -8.25
N HIS A 242 -24.70 16.18 -7.55
CA HIS A 242 -26.06 15.89 -8.01
C HIS A 242 -27.12 16.69 -7.24
N THR A 243 -26.71 17.47 -6.22
CA THR A 243 -27.59 18.35 -5.41
C THR A 243 -26.83 19.60 -4.95
N LYS A 244 -27.54 20.72 -4.74
CA LYS A 244 -26.94 21.98 -4.21
C LYS A 244 -26.21 21.80 -2.87
N ARG A 245 -26.71 20.92 -1.99
CA ARG A 245 -26.07 20.63 -0.70
C ARG A 245 -24.70 19.95 -0.85
N ILE A 246 -24.56 19.09 -1.85
CA ILE A 246 -23.27 18.41 -2.13
C ILE A 246 -22.29 19.42 -2.74
N GLU A 247 -22.76 20.33 -3.59
CA GLU A 247 -21.97 21.41 -4.16
C GLU A 247 -21.33 22.30 -3.09
N GLU A 248 -22.14 22.85 -2.17
CA GLU A 248 -21.61 23.67 -1.08
C GLU A 248 -20.58 22.91 -0.24
N ARG A 249 -20.80 21.61 -0.01
CA ARG A 249 -19.87 20.77 0.75
C ARG A 249 -18.53 20.62 0.03
N ILE A 250 -18.53 20.44 -1.29
CA ILE A 250 -17.32 20.27 -2.10
C ILE A 250 -16.56 21.58 -2.22
N ARG A 251 -17.25 22.67 -2.56
CA ARG A 251 -16.63 24.02 -2.63
C ARG A 251 -16.01 24.41 -1.30
N ASN A 252 -16.73 24.24 -0.19
CA ASN A 252 -16.18 24.50 1.16
C ASN A 252 -14.96 23.62 1.48
N ARG A 253 -14.92 22.38 1.00
CA ARG A 253 -13.78 21.49 1.18
C ARG A 253 -12.57 21.94 0.36
N MET A 254 -12.78 22.44 -0.86
CA MET A 254 -11.73 22.95 -1.75
C MET A 254 -11.15 24.28 -1.26
N VAL A 255 -11.98 25.17 -0.71
CA VAL A 255 -11.51 26.39 -0.02
C VAL A 255 -10.57 26.02 1.14
N LYS A 256 -10.98 25.09 2.01
CA LYS A 256 -10.14 24.61 3.11
C LYS A 256 -8.83 23.98 2.62
N PHE A 257 -8.89 23.23 1.52
CA PHE A 257 -7.72 22.62 0.90
C PHE A 257 -6.70 23.68 0.47
N ARG A 258 -7.14 24.73 -0.24
CA ARG A 258 -6.27 25.85 -0.66
C ARG A 258 -5.65 26.57 0.53
N MET A 259 -6.47 26.97 1.49
CA MET A 259 -6.00 27.69 2.68
C MET A 259 -4.93 26.91 3.44
N MET A 260 -5.11 25.58 3.62
CA MET A 260 -4.11 24.77 4.31
C MET A 260 -2.80 24.64 3.51
N ARG A 261 -2.87 24.57 2.18
CA ARG A 261 -1.67 24.52 1.34
C ARG A 261 -0.90 25.85 1.34
N GLU A 262 -1.60 26.97 1.31
CA GLU A 262 -1.00 28.30 1.43
C GLU A 262 -0.30 28.46 2.78
N ASN A 263 -0.99 28.15 3.88
CA ASN A 263 -0.40 28.20 5.22
C ASN A 263 0.87 27.34 5.34
N LYS A 264 0.83 26.10 4.84
CA LYS A 264 2.02 25.21 4.86
C LYS A 264 3.14 25.70 3.96
N ARG A 265 2.82 26.40 2.87
CA ARG A 265 3.83 27.02 2.01
C ARG A 265 4.52 28.16 2.75
N GLU A 266 3.75 29.03 3.40
CA GLU A 266 4.29 30.13 4.22
C GLU A 266 5.13 29.62 5.39
N GLU A 267 4.68 28.56 6.08
CA GLU A 267 5.46 27.91 7.16
C GLU A 267 6.81 27.40 6.65
N ARG A 268 6.83 26.71 5.50
CA ARG A 268 8.08 26.21 4.89
C ARG A 268 9.00 27.33 4.43
N GLU A 269 8.45 28.43 3.93
CA GLU A 269 9.23 29.61 3.54
C GLU A 269 9.86 30.28 4.77
N LYS A 270 9.14 30.35 5.90
CA LYS A 270 9.68 30.83 7.18
C LYS A 270 10.76 29.91 7.76
N GLU A 271 10.53 28.59 7.80
CA GLU A 271 11.52 27.62 8.29
C GLU A 271 12.81 27.63 7.47
N LYS A 272 12.71 27.79 6.15
CA LYS A 272 13.87 27.96 5.26
C LYS A 272 14.63 29.26 5.53
N ALA A 273 13.91 30.35 5.82
CA ALA A 273 14.53 31.64 6.17
C ALA A 273 15.25 31.57 7.53
N GLU A 274 14.78 30.73 8.45
CA GLU A 274 15.37 30.51 9.79
C GLU A 274 16.49 29.45 9.81
N GLY A 275 16.90 28.91 8.65
CA GLY A 275 18.00 27.95 8.54
C GLY A 275 17.69 26.53 9.05
N GLY A 276 16.43 26.24 9.38
CA GLY A 276 15.98 24.96 9.91
C GLY A 276 15.41 24.05 8.82
N GLY A 277 16.25 23.21 8.21
CA GLY A 277 15.76 22.14 7.35
C GLY A 277 15.21 20.97 8.18
N LYS A 278 13.96 21.05 8.68
CA LYS A 278 13.33 19.90 9.32
C LYS A 278 12.59 19.02 8.31
N GLN A 279 12.83 17.72 8.43
CA GLN A 279 12.06 16.68 7.79
C GLN A 279 10.66 16.66 8.41
N THR A 280 9.62 16.75 7.58
CA THR A 280 8.20 16.72 7.99
C THR A 280 7.93 15.53 8.91
N CYS A 281 7.41 15.78 10.12
CA CYS A 281 7.24 14.76 11.16
C CYS A 281 5.75 14.51 11.43
N ILE A 282 5.39 13.28 11.80
CA ILE A 282 4.00 12.81 12.04
C ILE A 282 3.14 13.73 12.93
N LYS A 283 3.76 14.54 13.79
CA LYS A 283 3.09 15.48 14.70
C LYS A 283 2.44 16.67 13.97
N ASP A 284 2.94 17.00 12.78
CA ASP A 284 2.44 18.08 11.93
C ASP A 284 1.16 17.67 11.16
N PHE A 285 0.73 16.41 11.29
CA PHE A 285 -0.35 15.81 10.49
C PHE A 285 -1.74 15.94 11.10
N PHE A 286 -1.87 16.38 12.35
CA PHE A 286 -3.18 16.38 13.01
C PHE A 286 -3.28 17.46 14.08
N ARG A 287 -4.23 18.38 13.88
CA ARG A 287 -4.59 19.47 14.81
C ARG A 287 -4.64 18.98 16.26
N VAL A 288 -3.90 19.67 17.14
CA VAL A 288 -4.07 19.56 18.59
C VAL A 288 -5.44 20.14 18.92
N THR A 289 -6.50 19.32 18.94
CA THR A 289 -7.73 19.72 19.60
C THR A 289 -7.49 19.58 21.10
N ARG A 290 -7.48 20.73 21.80
CA ARG A 290 -7.35 20.84 23.26
C ARG A 290 -8.20 19.78 23.94
N LYS A 291 -7.58 19.08 24.91
CA LYS A 291 -8.26 18.19 25.87
C LYS A 291 -9.53 18.87 26.37
N ARG A 292 -10.67 18.18 26.28
CA ARG A 292 -11.74 18.31 27.27
C ARG A 292 -11.56 17.16 28.25
#